data_AF-A0A238YAS4-F1
#
_entry.id   AF-A0A238YAS4-F1
#
_cell.length_a   1.000
_cell.length_b   1.000
_cell.length_c   1.000
_cell.angle_alpha   90.00
_cell.angle_beta   90.00
_cell.angle_gamma   90.00
#
_symmetry.space_group_name_H-M   'P 1'
#
loop_
_entity.id
_entity.type
_entity.pdbx_description
1 polymer ?
#
loop_
_entity_poly.entity_id
_entity_poly.type
_entity_poly.pdbx_seq_one_letter_code
_entity_poly.pdbx_strand_id
1 'polypeptide(L)'
;MAKPAMKIGEISKPRFEFRTFGQNFDKSAKLMERLSVPIPKKVWERTSEEIYILSKTNDINNTKIRDGKMDIKTYVQTVDGLEQWNPLMKCEFPISKEILEKDVFPAFQVEMPALTRETYTLEEFLDMVDAHKDLQGVKVHKQRFGYMVNNTLCEVGNVLINGAKVVTINSESTELEDIKKTIEDCELEGYENINYLQVIKRVIGWINKPLAN
;
A
#
# COMPACT_ATOMS: atom_id res chain seq x y z
N MET A 1 -13.47 11.66 -28.90
CA MET A 1 -12.28 12.42 -28.46
C MET A 1 -11.30 11.42 -27.87
N ALA A 2 -10.04 11.40 -28.31
CA ALA A 2 -9.04 10.49 -27.75
C ALA A 2 -8.79 10.85 -26.27
N LYS A 3 -8.91 9.87 -25.37
CA LYS A 3 -8.61 10.07 -23.94
C LYS A 3 -7.13 10.45 -23.79
N PRO A 4 -6.77 11.43 -22.94
CA PRO A 4 -5.37 11.76 -22.71
C PRO A 4 -4.65 10.55 -22.08
N ALA A 5 -3.52 10.16 -22.67
CA ALA A 5 -2.71 9.03 -22.20
C ALA A 5 -2.13 9.32 -20.80
N MET A 6 -2.19 8.33 -19.92
CA MET A 6 -1.68 8.41 -18.56
C MET A 6 -0.15 8.55 -18.57
N LYS A 7 0.39 9.63 -17.99
CA LYS A 7 1.83 9.85 -17.89
C LYS A 7 2.40 9.25 -16.59
N ILE A 8 3.38 8.36 -16.75
CA ILE A 8 4.09 7.73 -15.63
C ILE A 8 4.95 8.77 -14.91
N GLY A 9 4.60 9.15 -13.67
CA GLY A 9 5.43 9.96 -12.78
C GLY A 9 4.93 11.36 -12.39
N GLU A 10 3.72 11.76 -12.79
CA GLU A 10 3.10 13.03 -12.35
C GLU A 10 2.22 12.85 -11.09
N ILE A 11 2.00 13.94 -10.34
CA ILE A 11 1.08 13.97 -9.18
C ILE A 11 -0.33 13.64 -9.68
N SER A 12 -0.85 12.48 -9.30
CA SER A 12 -2.12 12.01 -9.83
C SER A 12 -3.29 12.35 -8.91
N LYS A 13 -4.45 12.54 -9.54
CA LYS A 13 -5.75 12.44 -8.88
C LYS A 13 -5.87 11.13 -8.10
N PRO A 14 -6.74 11.04 -7.07
CA PRO A 14 -7.02 9.79 -6.37
C PRO A 14 -7.41 8.68 -7.36
N ARG A 15 -6.76 7.53 -7.25
CA ARG A 15 -6.95 6.39 -8.14
C ARG A 15 -7.71 5.29 -7.42
N PHE A 16 -8.48 4.55 -8.19
CA PHE A 16 -8.97 3.25 -7.78
C PHE A 16 -7.85 2.23 -7.95
N GLU A 17 -7.79 1.27 -7.04
CA GLU A 17 -6.82 0.19 -7.04
C GLU A 17 -7.54 -1.15 -6.87
N PHE A 18 -7.25 -2.07 -7.80
CA PHE A 18 -7.30 -3.49 -7.52
C PHE A 18 -5.93 -3.92 -7.06
N ARG A 19 -5.82 -4.52 -5.88
CA ARG A 19 -4.62 -5.21 -5.44
C ARG A 19 -5.02 -6.50 -4.77
N THR A 20 -4.25 -7.55 -4.98
CA THR A 20 -4.43 -8.78 -4.22
C THR A 20 -3.10 -9.34 -3.76
N PHE A 21 -3.18 -10.33 -2.88
CA PHE A 21 -2.04 -10.99 -2.26
C PHE A 21 -2.28 -12.48 -2.16
N GLY A 22 -1.26 -13.27 -2.47
CA GLY A 22 -1.34 -14.72 -2.61
C GLY A 22 0.03 -15.36 -2.44
N GLN A 23 0.07 -16.68 -2.51
CA GLN A 23 1.34 -17.42 -2.57
C GLN A 23 1.97 -17.35 -3.97
N ASN A 24 1.14 -17.24 -5.02
CA ASN A 24 1.63 -17.21 -6.40
C ASN A 24 0.67 -16.47 -7.36
N PHE A 25 1.22 -15.72 -8.32
CA PHE A 25 0.49 -15.15 -9.45
C PHE A 25 1.17 -15.39 -10.80
N ASP A 26 1.99 -16.44 -10.95
CA ASP A 26 2.84 -16.69 -12.13
C ASP A 26 2.08 -16.61 -13.46
N LYS A 27 0.85 -17.14 -13.52
CA LYS A 27 0.02 -17.10 -14.73
C LYS A 27 -0.38 -15.65 -15.06
N SER A 28 -1.01 -14.96 -14.12
CA SER A 28 -1.45 -13.58 -14.28
C SER A 28 -0.28 -12.61 -14.48
N ALA A 29 0.85 -12.84 -13.82
CA ALA A 29 2.08 -12.06 -13.99
C ALA A 29 2.64 -12.19 -15.42
N LYS A 30 2.65 -13.40 -15.99
CA LYS A 30 3.05 -13.63 -17.39
C LYS A 30 2.10 -12.95 -18.38
N LEU A 31 0.80 -12.96 -18.10
CA LEU A 31 -0.19 -12.24 -18.92
C LEU A 31 0.05 -10.72 -18.86
N MET A 32 0.21 -10.20 -17.64
CA MET A 32 0.50 -8.78 -17.39
C MET A 32 1.79 -8.33 -18.10
N GLU A 33 2.85 -9.13 -18.05
CA GLU A 33 4.09 -8.87 -18.78
C GLU A 33 3.87 -8.84 -20.29
N ARG A 34 3.15 -9.82 -20.85
CA ARG A 34 2.89 -9.91 -22.30
C ARG A 34 2.00 -8.79 -22.83
N LEU A 35 1.05 -8.34 -22.02
CA LEU A 35 0.11 -7.28 -22.37
C LEU A 35 0.69 -5.88 -22.12
N SER A 36 1.78 -5.76 -21.37
CA SER A 36 2.35 -4.47 -21.01
C SER A 36 2.88 -3.72 -22.22
N VAL A 37 2.53 -2.45 -22.34
CA VAL A 37 3.20 -1.52 -23.26
C VAL A 37 4.60 -1.15 -22.73
N PRO A 38 5.50 -0.59 -23.57
CA PRO A 38 6.80 -0.11 -23.11
C PRO A 38 6.67 0.97 -22.02
N ILE A 39 7.44 0.80 -20.94
CA ILE A 39 7.51 1.75 -19.82
C ILE A 39 8.98 2.16 -19.55
N PRO A 40 9.23 3.29 -18.88
CA PRO A 40 10.59 3.73 -18.55
C PRO A 40 11.39 2.69 -17.76
N LYS A 41 12.66 2.51 -18.10
CA LYS A 41 13.55 1.53 -17.44
C LYS A 41 13.60 1.67 -15.90
N LYS A 42 13.50 2.90 -15.40
CA LYS A 42 13.49 3.20 -13.95
C LYS A 42 12.30 2.60 -13.18
N VAL A 43 11.27 2.11 -13.86
CA VAL A 43 10.11 1.46 -13.23
C VAL A 43 10.02 -0.04 -13.53
N TRP A 44 10.97 -0.61 -14.28
CA TRP A 44 10.98 -2.05 -14.59
C TRP A 44 11.12 -2.90 -13.34
N GLU A 45 12.08 -2.55 -12.48
CA GLU A 45 12.29 -3.22 -11.21
C GLU A 45 12.72 -2.20 -10.17
N ARG A 46 12.13 -2.30 -8.98
CA ARG A 46 12.44 -1.42 -7.84
C ARG A 46 12.39 -2.22 -6.55
N THR A 47 13.28 -1.90 -5.63
CA THR A 47 13.23 -2.42 -4.27
C THR A 47 12.92 -1.32 -3.27
N SER A 48 12.29 -1.66 -2.15
CA SER A 48 12.15 -0.77 -1.01
C SER A 48 12.10 -1.53 0.31
N GLU A 49 12.63 -0.89 1.35
CA GLU A 49 12.47 -1.30 2.74
C GLU A 49 11.55 -0.30 3.44
N GLU A 50 10.49 -0.81 4.05
CA GLU A 50 9.42 -0.01 4.59
C GLU A 50 9.05 -0.54 5.98
N ILE A 51 8.61 0.36 6.87
CA ILE A 51 8.00 -0.01 8.15
C ILE A 51 6.55 0.40 8.09
N TYR A 52 5.65 -0.58 8.20
CA TYR A 52 4.22 -0.32 8.33
C TYR A 52 3.87 -0.17 9.80
N ILE A 53 3.06 0.83 10.13
CA ILE A 53 2.52 1.01 11.48
C ILE A 53 1.07 0.56 11.47
N LEU A 54 0.80 -0.54 12.15
CA LEU A 54 -0.50 -1.19 12.17
C LEU A 54 -1.19 -0.81 13.47
N SER A 55 -2.50 -0.56 13.38
CA SER A 55 -3.37 -0.34 14.54
C SER A 55 -4.46 -1.41 14.58
N LYS A 56 -4.72 -1.96 15.78
CA LYS A 56 -5.81 -2.92 16.00
C LYS A 56 -7.20 -2.27 15.84
N THR A 57 -7.30 -0.96 16.03
CA THR A 57 -8.56 -0.22 16.04
C THR A 57 -8.86 0.48 14.72
N ASN A 58 -7.94 0.43 13.74
CA ASN A 58 -8.06 1.14 12.47
C ASN A 58 -7.79 0.22 11.26
N ASP A 59 -8.70 0.27 10.28
CA ASP A 59 -8.56 -0.34 8.95
C ASP A 59 -8.68 0.68 7.80
N ILE A 60 -8.78 1.97 8.12
CA ILE A 60 -9.07 3.08 7.21
C ILE A 60 -7.77 3.80 6.79
N ASN A 61 -6.83 3.97 7.71
CA ASN A 61 -5.58 4.71 7.45
C ASN A 61 -4.39 3.76 7.36
N ASN A 62 -3.71 3.80 6.22
CA ASN A 62 -2.50 3.06 5.95
C ASN A 62 -1.28 3.94 6.19
N THR A 63 -0.52 3.62 7.23
CA THR A 63 0.70 4.33 7.58
C THR A 63 1.92 3.50 7.26
N LYS A 64 2.85 4.09 6.51
CA LYS A 64 4.16 3.52 6.23
C LYS A 64 5.25 4.55 6.42
N ILE A 65 6.43 4.07 6.76
CA ILE A 65 7.66 4.83 6.85
C ILE A 65 8.65 4.26 5.83
N ARG A 66 9.26 5.13 5.03
CA ARG A 66 10.31 4.79 4.07
C ARG A 66 11.26 5.96 3.90
N ASP A 67 12.56 5.69 3.84
CA ASP A 67 13.60 6.71 3.63
C ASP A 67 13.51 7.89 4.62
N GLY A 68 13.17 7.59 5.89
CA GLY A 68 12.99 8.60 6.94
C GLY A 68 11.74 9.48 6.80
N LYS A 69 10.78 9.07 5.95
CA LYS A 69 9.52 9.80 5.73
C LYS A 69 8.32 8.93 6.06
N MET A 70 7.35 9.50 6.76
CA MET A 70 6.05 8.88 7.00
C MET A 70 5.06 9.33 5.92
N ASP A 71 4.28 8.38 5.40
CA ASP A 71 3.16 8.59 4.47
C ASP A 71 1.93 7.94 5.10
N ILE A 72 0.89 8.73 5.36
CA ILE A 72 -0.43 8.23 5.78
C ILE A 72 -1.37 8.40 4.60
N LYS A 73 -1.97 7.30 4.16
CA LYS A 73 -3.06 7.30 3.19
C LYS A 73 -4.36 6.92 3.87
N THR A 74 -5.45 7.58 3.48
CA THR A 74 -6.78 7.27 3.98
C THR A 74 -7.64 6.67 2.89
N TYR A 75 -8.42 5.66 3.26
CA TYR A 75 -9.47 5.10 2.45
C TYR A 75 -10.54 6.17 2.18
N VAL A 76 -10.96 6.30 0.92
CA VAL A 76 -11.98 7.28 0.51
C VAL A 76 -13.32 6.59 0.32
N GLN A 77 -13.36 5.61 -0.58
CA GLN A 77 -14.58 4.91 -0.97
C GLN A 77 -14.24 3.60 -1.70
N THR A 78 -15.26 2.76 -1.87
CA THR A 78 -15.23 1.57 -2.72
C THR A 78 -16.29 1.72 -3.79
N VAL A 79 -15.92 1.51 -5.05
CA VAL A 79 -16.85 1.45 -6.18
C VAL A 79 -16.55 0.19 -6.97
N ASP A 80 -17.57 -0.64 -7.19
CA ASP A 80 -17.44 -1.93 -7.87
C ASP A 80 -16.34 -2.85 -7.29
N GLY A 81 -16.18 -2.83 -5.97
CA GLY A 81 -15.15 -3.62 -5.27
C GLY A 81 -13.72 -3.05 -5.37
N LEU A 82 -13.53 -1.90 -6.02
CA LEU A 82 -12.25 -1.21 -6.16
C LEU A 82 -12.13 -0.09 -5.13
N GLU A 83 -11.05 -0.12 -4.35
CA GLU A 83 -10.79 0.87 -3.29
C GLU A 83 -10.13 2.11 -3.88
N GLN A 84 -10.56 3.29 -3.42
CA GLN A 84 -9.91 4.56 -3.72
C GLN A 84 -9.17 5.10 -2.50
N TRP A 85 -7.92 5.50 -2.70
CA TRP A 85 -7.04 5.97 -1.62
C TRP A 85 -6.56 7.40 -1.88
N ASN A 86 -6.48 8.21 -0.82
CA ASN A 86 -5.96 9.58 -0.89
C ASN A 86 -4.80 9.79 0.10
N PRO A 87 -3.73 10.53 -0.27
CA PRO A 87 -2.74 10.97 0.70
C PRO A 87 -3.39 11.86 1.75
N LEU A 88 -3.31 11.45 3.03
CA LEU A 88 -3.76 12.25 4.15
C LEU A 88 -2.64 13.21 4.58
N MET A 89 -1.42 12.69 4.74
CA MET A 89 -0.27 13.50 5.13
C MET A 89 1.05 12.84 4.72
N LYS A 90 2.09 13.67 4.64
CA LYS A 90 3.50 13.25 4.54
C LYS A 90 4.34 14.10 5.47
N CYS A 91 5.21 13.47 6.26
CA CYS A 91 6.18 14.17 7.08
C CYS A 91 7.53 13.47 7.04
N GLU A 92 8.56 14.18 7.48
CA GLU A 92 9.91 13.65 7.65
C GLU A 92 10.25 13.60 9.14
N PHE A 93 11.18 12.74 9.51
CA PHE A 93 11.72 12.71 10.87
C PHE A 93 12.91 13.68 11.00
N PRO A 94 13.11 14.31 12.18
CA PRO A 94 12.32 14.17 13.40
C PRO A 94 10.92 14.81 13.30
N ILE A 95 9.92 14.15 13.86
CA ILE A 95 8.52 14.57 13.82
C ILE A 95 8.18 15.41 15.06
N SER A 96 7.38 16.47 14.91
CA SER A 96 6.97 17.30 16.04
C SER A 96 5.85 16.65 16.86
N LYS A 97 5.79 17.00 18.14
CA LYS A 97 4.69 16.68 19.05
C LYS A 97 3.35 17.10 18.47
N GLU A 98 3.26 18.31 17.92
CA GLU A 98 2.03 18.81 17.31
C GLU A 98 1.49 17.92 16.19
N ILE A 99 2.36 17.45 15.28
CA ILE A 99 1.96 16.55 14.19
C ILE A 99 1.53 15.19 14.74
N LEU A 100 2.23 14.68 15.77
CA LEU A 100 1.83 13.44 16.43
C LEU A 100 0.42 13.54 17.03
N GLU A 101 0.13 14.65 17.71
CA GLU A 101 -1.15 14.89 18.39
C GLU A 101 -2.30 15.14 17.42
N LYS A 102 -2.08 15.91 16.37
CA LYS A 102 -3.15 16.36 15.45
C LYS A 102 -3.41 15.40 14.30
N ASP A 103 -2.37 14.73 13.81
CA ASP A 103 -2.45 13.98 12.54
C ASP A 103 -2.18 12.49 12.73
N VAL A 104 -1.08 12.11 13.40
CA VAL A 104 -0.61 10.71 13.40
C VAL A 104 -1.41 9.80 14.33
N PHE A 105 -1.51 10.12 15.62
CA PHE A 105 -2.26 9.28 16.57
C PHE A 105 -3.78 9.28 16.29
N PRO A 106 -4.40 10.41 15.89
CA PRO A 106 -5.78 10.39 15.42
C PRO A 106 -5.98 9.47 14.21
N ALA A 107 -5.03 9.43 13.27
CA ALA A 107 -5.11 8.49 12.13
C ALA A 107 -5.01 7.02 12.58
N PHE A 108 -4.30 6.73 13.66
CA PHE A 108 -4.24 5.38 14.24
C PHE A 108 -5.49 4.98 15.02
N GLN A 109 -6.31 5.94 15.46
CA GLN A 109 -7.51 5.72 16.28
C GLN A 109 -7.21 4.94 17.59
N VAL A 110 -6.07 5.25 18.22
CA VAL A 110 -5.66 4.66 19.50
C VAL A 110 -5.55 5.73 20.58
N GLU A 111 -5.43 5.30 21.84
CA GLU A 111 -5.09 6.19 22.93
C GLU A 111 -3.70 6.80 22.72
N MET A 112 -3.59 8.11 22.89
CA MET A 112 -2.31 8.78 22.65
C MET A 112 -1.40 8.60 23.86
N PRO A 113 -0.14 8.14 23.69
CA PRO A 113 0.82 8.09 24.77
C PRO A 113 1.19 9.52 25.23
N ALA A 114 1.62 9.65 26.48
CA ALA A 114 2.07 10.93 27.00
C ALA A 114 3.35 11.41 26.27
N LEU A 115 3.27 12.56 25.62
CA LEU A 115 4.39 13.16 24.88
C LEU A 115 5.14 14.17 25.76
N THR A 116 6.38 13.84 26.12
CA THR A 116 7.23 14.65 27.02
C THR A 116 8.27 15.51 26.30
N ARG A 117 8.38 15.39 24.97
CA ARG A 117 9.33 16.13 24.11
C ARG A 117 8.59 16.87 23.01
N GLU A 118 9.23 17.91 22.47
CA GLU A 118 8.70 18.70 21.35
C GLU A 118 8.92 18.03 19.98
N THR A 119 9.95 17.20 19.86
CA THR A 119 10.24 16.42 18.65
C THR A 119 10.69 15.00 19.00
N TYR A 120 10.47 14.08 18.07
CA TYR A 120 10.82 12.66 18.18
C TYR A 120 11.57 12.22 16.95
N THR A 121 12.70 11.54 17.14
CA THR A 121 13.40 10.86 16.05
C THR A 121 12.59 9.66 15.55
N LEU A 122 13.01 9.05 14.44
CA LEU A 122 12.39 7.82 13.95
C LEU A 122 12.48 6.70 14.99
N GLU A 123 13.63 6.55 15.64
CA GLU A 123 13.86 5.52 16.67
C GLU A 123 12.90 5.71 17.85
N GLU A 124 12.82 6.93 18.38
CA GLU A 124 11.95 7.25 19.51
C GLU A 124 10.46 7.09 19.17
N PHE A 125 10.07 7.39 17.93
CA PHE A 125 8.73 7.12 17.43
C PHE A 125 8.42 5.63 17.37
N LEU A 126 9.35 4.81 16.88
CA LEU A 126 9.18 3.35 16.83
C LEU A 126 9.14 2.74 18.23
N ASP A 127 9.95 3.23 19.17
CA ASP A 127 9.88 2.80 20.58
C ASP A 127 8.49 3.08 21.19
N MET A 128 7.89 4.24 20.88
CA MET A 128 6.52 4.55 21.29
C MET A 128 5.49 3.60 20.67
N VAL A 129 5.67 3.24 19.39
CA VAL A 129 4.81 2.27 18.69
C VAL A 129 4.91 0.89 19.34
N ASP A 130 6.12 0.40 19.60
CA ASP A 130 6.36 -0.94 20.16
C ASP A 130 5.90 -1.05 21.62
N ALA A 131 5.93 0.06 22.38
CA ALA A 131 5.38 0.11 23.73
C ALA A 131 3.84 0.18 23.77
N HIS A 132 3.19 0.55 22.66
CA HIS A 132 1.74 0.76 22.63
C HIS A 132 0.99 -0.56 22.34
N LYS A 133 0.15 -1.01 23.28
CA LYS A 133 -0.57 -2.31 23.23
C LYS A 133 -1.41 -2.58 21.97
N ASP A 134 -1.88 -1.52 21.31
CA ASP A 134 -2.74 -1.59 20.12
C ASP A 134 -2.01 -1.27 18.81
N LEU A 135 -0.72 -0.92 18.87
CA LEU A 135 0.08 -0.65 17.69
C LEU A 135 1.14 -1.75 17.48
N GLN A 136 1.63 -1.84 16.25
CA GLN A 136 2.77 -2.69 15.93
C GLN A 136 3.51 -2.16 14.70
N GLY A 137 4.83 -2.03 14.81
CA GLY A 137 5.71 -1.84 13.66
C GLY A 137 5.96 -3.16 12.93
N VAL A 138 5.79 -3.17 11.61
CA VAL A 138 6.04 -4.36 10.77
C VAL A 138 7.00 -4.02 9.66
N LYS A 139 8.12 -4.76 9.59
CA LYS A 139 9.12 -4.59 8.53
C LYS A 139 8.63 -5.24 7.25
N VAL A 140 8.63 -4.48 6.17
CA VAL A 140 8.18 -4.92 4.85
C VAL A 140 9.26 -4.61 3.81
N HIS A 141 9.84 -5.65 3.23
CA HIS A 141 10.70 -5.53 2.07
C HIS A 141 9.90 -5.83 0.80
N LYS A 142 10.08 -5.03 -0.25
CA LYS A 142 9.36 -5.18 -1.51
C LYS A 142 10.31 -5.19 -2.67
N GLN A 143 10.22 -6.19 -3.53
CA GLN A 143 10.77 -6.20 -4.88
C GLN A 143 9.60 -6.13 -5.85
N ARG A 144 9.58 -5.14 -6.74
CA ARG A 144 8.42 -4.76 -7.53
C ARG A 144 8.77 -4.60 -8.99
N PHE A 145 7.95 -5.17 -9.85
CA PHE A 145 8.06 -5.13 -11.30
C PHE A 145 6.90 -4.32 -11.87
N GLY A 146 7.21 -3.22 -12.55
CA GLY A 146 6.20 -2.32 -13.10
C GLY A 146 5.74 -2.74 -14.49
N TYR A 147 4.46 -2.49 -14.79
CA TYR A 147 3.82 -2.75 -16.07
C TYR A 147 2.80 -1.65 -16.39
N MET A 148 2.34 -1.58 -17.64
CA MET A 148 1.22 -0.73 -18.05
C MET A 148 0.30 -1.53 -18.98
N VAL A 149 -0.88 -1.91 -18.50
CA VAL A 149 -1.87 -2.72 -19.24
C VAL A 149 -3.18 -1.96 -19.29
N ASN A 150 -3.81 -1.83 -20.46
CA ASN A 150 -5.08 -1.12 -20.64
C ASN A 150 -5.13 0.30 -20.01
N ASN A 151 -4.05 1.07 -20.10
CA ASN A 151 -3.91 2.40 -19.45
C ASN A 151 -3.96 2.39 -17.91
N THR A 152 -3.71 1.25 -17.29
CA THR A 152 -3.57 1.12 -15.84
C THR A 152 -2.10 0.97 -15.46
N LEU A 153 -1.72 1.56 -14.33
CA LEU A 153 -0.41 1.28 -13.74
C LEU A 153 -0.50 -0.05 -13.01
N CYS A 154 0.29 -1.01 -13.49
CA CYS A 154 0.30 -2.36 -12.99
C CYS A 154 1.60 -2.66 -12.29
N GLU A 155 1.57 -3.54 -11.29
CA GLU A 155 2.78 -4.03 -10.65
C GLU A 155 2.58 -5.44 -10.10
N VAL A 156 3.61 -6.27 -10.26
CA VAL A 156 3.76 -7.56 -9.60
C VAL A 156 4.90 -7.42 -8.60
N GLY A 157 4.80 -7.99 -7.41
CA GLY A 157 5.87 -7.89 -6.43
C GLY A 157 6.03 -9.08 -5.51
N ASN A 158 7.29 -9.35 -5.15
CA ASN A 158 7.62 -10.18 -4.01
C ASN A 158 7.67 -9.29 -2.76
N VAL A 159 6.93 -9.67 -1.72
CA VAL A 159 6.84 -8.92 -0.47
C VAL A 159 7.25 -9.82 0.68
N LEU A 160 8.20 -9.38 1.50
CA LEU A 160 8.59 -10.04 2.74
C LEU A 160 8.02 -9.23 3.90
N ILE A 161 7.07 -9.80 4.63
CA ILE A 161 6.43 -9.21 5.81
C ILE A 161 7.02 -9.89 7.04
N ASN A 162 7.88 -9.19 7.80
CA ASN A 162 8.71 -9.79 8.85
C ASN A 162 9.44 -11.07 8.39
N GLY A 163 9.85 -11.10 7.10
CA GLY A 163 10.49 -12.25 6.48
C GLY A 163 9.54 -13.30 5.86
N ALA A 164 8.24 -13.27 6.18
CA ALA A 164 7.25 -14.14 5.53
C ALA A 164 6.97 -13.65 4.11
N LYS A 165 7.21 -14.51 3.11
CA LYS A 165 7.02 -14.15 1.70
C LYS A 165 5.56 -14.26 1.30
N VAL A 166 5.06 -13.23 0.62
CA VAL A 166 3.82 -13.22 -0.16
C VAL A 166 4.09 -12.57 -1.52
N VAL A 167 3.23 -12.85 -2.50
CA VAL A 167 3.26 -12.20 -3.82
C VAL A 167 2.08 -11.25 -3.91
N THR A 168 2.27 -10.12 -4.56
CA THR A 168 1.20 -9.15 -4.86
C THR A 168 1.11 -8.89 -6.36
N ILE A 169 -0.10 -8.62 -6.82
CA ILE A 169 -0.37 -8.11 -8.16
C ILE A 169 -1.43 -7.02 -8.05
N ASN A 170 -1.28 -5.95 -8.84
CA ASN A 170 -2.23 -4.83 -8.81
C ASN A 170 -2.41 -4.17 -10.18
N SER A 171 -3.49 -3.40 -10.26
CA SER A 171 -3.83 -2.48 -11.35
C SER A 171 -4.48 -1.23 -10.74
N GLU A 172 -3.93 -0.05 -11.01
CA GLU A 172 -4.50 1.24 -10.57
C GLU A 172 -4.76 2.21 -11.73
N SER A 173 -5.89 2.92 -11.67
CA SER A 173 -6.28 3.95 -12.65
C SER A 173 -7.29 4.93 -12.03
N THR A 174 -7.50 6.07 -12.69
CA THR A 174 -8.66 6.93 -12.41
C THR A 174 -9.94 6.40 -13.05
N GLU A 175 -9.82 5.48 -14.01
CA GLU A 175 -10.93 4.92 -14.78
C GLU A 175 -11.20 3.47 -14.31
N LEU A 176 -12.40 3.20 -13.78
CA LEU A 176 -12.78 1.87 -13.29
C LEU A 176 -12.77 0.82 -14.40
N GLU A 177 -13.25 1.16 -15.60
CA GLU A 177 -13.36 0.23 -16.73
C GLU A 177 -11.99 -0.26 -17.23
N ASP A 178 -10.96 0.60 -17.16
CA ASP A 178 -9.59 0.23 -17.50
C ASP A 178 -9.05 -0.84 -16.52
N ILE A 179 -9.38 -0.72 -15.23
CA ILE A 179 -9.02 -1.69 -14.19
C ILE A 179 -9.78 -2.99 -14.38
N LYS A 180 -11.10 -2.94 -14.59
CA LYS A 180 -11.92 -4.14 -14.83
C LYS A 180 -11.43 -4.93 -16.03
N LYS A 181 -11.13 -4.24 -17.14
CA LYS A 181 -10.55 -4.89 -18.32
C LYS A 181 -9.19 -5.54 -18.02
N THR A 182 -8.36 -4.89 -17.21
CA THR A 182 -7.06 -5.45 -16.80
C THR A 182 -7.23 -6.68 -15.91
N ILE A 183 -8.22 -6.68 -15.00
CA ILE A 183 -8.57 -7.85 -14.18
C ILE A 183 -8.97 -9.02 -15.09
N GLU A 184 -9.85 -8.80 -16.06
CA GLU A 184 -10.28 -9.81 -17.02
C GLU A 184 -9.11 -10.35 -17.87
N ASP A 185 -8.37 -9.46 -18.55
CA ASP A 185 -7.28 -9.86 -19.45
C ASP A 185 -6.11 -10.57 -18.73
N CYS A 186 -5.88 -10.27 -17.45
CA CYS A 186 -4.87 -10.91 -16.62
C CYS A 186 -5.40 -12.12 -15.84
N GLU A 187 -6.65 -12.53 -16.07
CA GLU A 187 -7.34 -13.62 -15.38
C GLU A 187 -7.29 -13.48 -13.84
N LEU A 188 -7.63 -12.29 -13.35
CA LEU A 188 -7.66 -11.95 -11.93
C LEU A 188 -9.09 -11.92 -11.36
N GLU A 189 -10.08 -12.35 -12.14
CA GLU A 189 -11.47 -12.42 -11.68
C GLU A 189 -11.64 -13.39 -10.51
N GLY A 190 -12.49 -13.02 -9.55
CA GLY A 190 -12.77 -13.84 -8.37
C GLY A 190 -11.75 -13.71 -7.23
N TYR A 191 -10.59 -13.08 -7.45
CA TYR A 191 -9.66 -12.77 -6.35
C TYR A 191 -10.18 -11.62 -5.49
N GLU A 192 -10.04 -11.77 -4.17
CA GLU A 192 -10.37 -10.72 -3.21
C GLU A 192 -9.43 -9.50 -3.42
N ASN A 193 -10.01 -8.29 -3.40
CA ASN A 193 -9.24 -7.05 -3.33
C ASN A 193 -8.68 -6.89 -1.90
N ILE A 194 -7.39 -7.13 -1.73
CA ILE A 194 -6.68 -7.12 -0.45
C ILE A 194 -5.63 -6.00 -0.52
N ASN A 195 -5.79 -4.99 0.33
CA ASN A 195 -4.78 -3.94 0.49
C ASN A 195 -3.66 -4.35 1.48
N TYR A 196 -2.63 -3.50 1.58
CA TYR A 196 -1.47 -3.79 2.44
C TYR A 196 -1.82 -3.92 3.94
N LEU A 197 -2.80 -3.16 4.46
CA LEU A 197 -3.21 -3.31 5.86
C LEU A 197 -3.78 -4.70 6.10
N GLN A 198 -4.68 -5.13 5.22
CA GLN A 198 -5.35 -6.42 5.32
C GLN A 198 -4.35 -7.58 5.21
N VAL A 199 -3.45 -7.59 4.21
CA VAL A 199 -2.48 -8.68 4.09
C VAL A 199 -1.50 -8.73 5.27
N ILE A 200 -1.02 -7.59 5.75
CA ILE A 200 -0.07 -7.56 6.87
C ILE A 200 -0.77 -8.08 8.12
N LYS A 201 -2.00 -7.63 8.41
CA LYS A 201 -2.79 -8.12 9.55
C LYS A 201 -3.08 -9.62 9.45
N ARG A 202 -3.31 -10.16 8.26
CA ARG A 202 -3.45 -11.62 8.07
C ARG A 202 -2.15 -12.36 8.39
N VAL A 203 -1.02 -11.88 7.88
CA VAL A 203 0.29 -12.53 8.07
C VAL A 203 0.75 -12.48 9.54
N ILE A 204 0.53 -11.38 10.25
CA ILE A 204 0.89 -11.26 11.68
C ILE A 204 -0.15 -11.87 12.63
N GLY A 205 -1.24 -12.45 12.09
CA GLY A 205 -2.26 -13.15 12.87
C GLY A 205 -3.31 -12.28 13.56
N TRP A 206 -3.45 -11.00 13.18
CA TRP A 206 -4.52 -10.13 13.69
C TRP A 206 -5.86 -10.35 12.99
N ILE A 207 -5.84 -10.82 11.74
CA ILE A 207 -7.03 -11.19 10.97
C ILE A 207 -6.92 -12.66 10.58
N ASN A 208 -7.90 -13.48 10.99
CA ASN A 208 -7.98 -14.88 10.60
C ASN A 208 -8.72 -15.02 9.25
N LYS A 209 -8.04 -14.65 8.16
CA LYS A 209 -8.49 -14.85 6.78
C LYS A 209 -7.33 -15.37 5.92
N PRO A 210 -7.59 -16.24 4.93
CA PRO A 210 -6.55 -16.72 4.03
C PRO A 210 -6.04 -15.60 3.12
N LEU A 211 -4.94 -15.86 2.39
CA LEU A 211 -4.60 -15.06 1.22
C LEU A 211 -5.57 -15.40 0.06
N ALA A 212 -5.43 -14.70 -1.07
CA ALA A 212 -6.31 -14.89 -2.22
C ALA A 212 -6.08 -16.22 -2.97
N ASN A 213 -4.92 -16.87 -2.77
CA ASN A 213 -4.59 -18.22 -3.23
C ASN A 213 -3.51 -18.89 -2.37
#